data_AF-A0A7W1YNN0-F1
#
_entry.id   AF-A0A7W1YNN0-F1
#
_cell.length_a   1.000
_cell.length_b   1.000
_cell.length_c   1.000
_cell.angle_alpha   90.00
_cell.angle_beta   90.00
_cell.angle_gamma   90.00
#
_symmetry.space_group_name_H-M   'P 1'
#
loop_
_entity.id
_entity.type
_entity.pdbx_description
1 polymer ?
#
loop_
_entity_poly.entity_id
_entity_poly.type
_entity_poly.pdbx_seq_one_letter_code
_entity_poly.pdbx_strand_id
1 'polypeptide(L)'
;MVKFQRLALPLLAMVIAFLFSPSIIDPCRTDPIFSFTDGSRVTVTASVNAAVSTIKHLDYRLHVPHGLVVAHVESTGVPRNATETYAVIDDQLPGSYSVAILITGTGHAAAMTSLLQANGQSITGSGTTGTSLHLHTIHGASR
;
A
#
# COMPACT_ATOMS: atom_id res chain seq x y z
N MET A 1 -15.00 -53.67 43.32
CA MET A 1 -13.83 -53.09 42.60
C MET A 1 -14.35 -52.44 41.33
N VAL A 2 -14.38 -51.10 41.26
CA VAL A 2 -14.96 -50.36 40.11
C VAL A 2 -13.82 -49.82 39.25
N LYS A 3 -13.76 -50.27 37.98
CA LYS A 3 -12.79 -49.85 36.96
C LYS A 3 -13.23 -48.52 36.33
N PHE A 4 -12.67 -47.40 36.79
CA PHE A 4 -12.72 -46.12 36.07
C PHE A 4 -11.60 -46.09 35.03
N GLN A 5 -11.87 -46.57 33.82
CA GLN A 5 -10.89 -46.54 32.74
C GLN A 5 -11.53 -46.03 31.46
N ARG A 6 -10.91 -44.97 30.91
CA ARG A 6 -10.96 -44.53 29.49
C ARG A 6 -12.15 -43.68 29.05
N LEU A 7 -12.21 -42.42 29.50
CA LEU A 7 -13.04 -41.38 28.85
C LEU A 7 -12.34 -40.01 28.69
N ALA A 8 -11.04 -39.90 29.03
CA ALA A 8 -10.33 -38.62 29.02
C ALA A 8 -9.58 -38.28 27.70
N LEU A 9 -9.58 -39.17 26.71
CA LEU A 9 -8.72 -39.03 25.52
C LEU A 9 -9.29 -38.22 24.32
N PRO A 10 -10.61 -37.98 24.12
CA PRO A 10 -11.05 -37.22 22.95
C PRO A 10 -10.97 -35.70 23.13
N LEU A 11 -10.86 -35.19 24.37
CA LEU A 11 -10.88 -33.74 24.63
C LEU A 11 -9.55 -33.05 24.29
N LEU A 12 -8.42 -33.77 24.39
CA LEU A 12 -7.10 -33.20 24.17
C LEU A 12 -6.79 -32.95 22.68
N ALA A 13 -7.36 -33.74 21.78
CA ALA A 13 -7.17 -33.58 20.33
C ALA A 13 -7.91 -32.35 19.76
N MET A 14 -9.01 -31.92 20.38
CA MET A 14 -9.78 -30.76 19.94
C MET A 14 -9.07 -29.42 20.24
N VAL A 15 -8.24 -29.36 21.29
CA VAL A 15 -7.52 -28.13 21.67
C VAL A 15 -6.36 -27.82 20.72
N ILE A 16 -5.72 -28.84 20.15
CA ILE A 16 -4.55 -28.65 19.26
C ILE A 16 -4.98 -28.02 17.92
N ALA A 17 -6.19 -28.28 17.44
CA ALA A 17 -6.68 -27.74 16.17
C ALA A 17 -6.93 -26.22 16.20
N PHE A 18 -7.20 -25.62 17.36
CA PHE A 18 -7.40 -24.17 17.49
C PHE A 18 -6.09 -23.37 17.51
N LEU A 19 -4.97 -23.99 17.88
CA LEU A 19 -3.66 -23.32 17.98
C LEU A 19 -3.04 -23.03 16.60
N PHE A 20 -3.53 -23.65 15.54
CA PHE A 20 -3.04 -23.46 14.17
C PHE A 20 -4.05 -22.73 13.28
N SER A 21 -4.80 -21.79 13.87
CA SER A 21 -5.61 -20.87 13.06
C SER A 21 -4.66 -20.04 12.18
N PRO A 22 -4.72 -20.13 10.85
CA PRO A 22 -3.92 -19.25 10.00
C PRO A 22 -4.34 -17.82 10.31
N SER A 23 -3.41 -17.01 10.82
CA SER A 23 -3.64 -15.58 10.94
C SER A 23 -3.85 -15.05 9.52
N ILE A 24 -5.09 -14.70 9.19
CA ILE A 24 -5.41 -14.03 7.94
C ILE A 24 -4.65 -12.70 7.97
N ILE A 25 -3.60 -12.59 7.16
CA ILE A 25 -2.92 -11.33 6.93
C ILE A 25 -3.83 -10.58 5.96
N ASP A 26 -4.60 -9.61 6.46
CA ASP A 26 -5.28 -8.65 5.60
C ASP A 26 -4.21 -7.70 5.03
N PRO A 27 -3.87 -7.79 3.73
CA PRO A 27 -2.84 -6.96 3.15
C PRO A 27 -3.32 -5.51 3.12
N CYS A 28 -2.42 -4.57 3.44
CA CYS A 28 -2.70 -3.15 3.32
C CYS A 28 -2.60 -2.73 1.85
N ARG A 29 -3.70 -2.23 1.28
CA ARG A 29 -3.72 -1.64 -0.07
C ARG A 29 -4.22 -0.21 0.01
N THR A 30 -3.49 0.68 -0.63
CA THR A 30 -3.82 2.10 -0.73
C THR A 30 -3.71 2.55 -2.18
N ASP A 31 -4.57 3.48 -2.56
CA ASP A 31 -4.74 3.87 -3.96
C ASP A 31 -5.16 5.34 -4.12
N PRO A 32 -4.33 6.31 -3.73
CA PRO A 32 -4.64 7.71 -3.98
C PRO A 32 -4.69 8.02 -5.48
N ILE A 33 -5.75 8.72 -5.88
CA ILE A 33 -5.99 9.22 -7.23
C ILE A 33 -5.93 10.74 -7.21
N PHE A 34 -4.92 11.30 -7.87
CA PHE A 34 -4.74 12.74 -8.03
C PHE A 34 -5.38 13.18 -9.33
N SER A 35 -6.34 14.09 -9.24
CA SER A 35 -6.99 14.71 -10.41
C SER A 35 -6.54 16.16 -10.51
N PHE A 36 -6.11 16.57 -11.70
CA PHE A 36 -5.54 17.90 -11.94
C PHE A 36 -6.50 18.82 -12.70
N THR A 37 -6.22 20.11 -12.68
CA THR A 37 -7.06 21.14 -13.33
C THR A 37 -7.13 21.03 -14.85
N ASP A 38 -6.16 20.37 -15.49
CA ASP A 38 -6.17 20.09 -16.94
C ASP A 38 -7.00 18.84 -17.31
N GLY A 39 -7.57 18.15 -16.32
CA GLY A 39 -8.35 16.93 -16.48
C GLY A 39 -7.51 15.64 -16.47
N SER A 40 -6.18 15.74 -16.41
CA SER A 40 -5.31 14.57 -16.26
C SER A 40 -5.50 13.92 -14.89
N ARG A 41 -5.20 12.61 -14.82
CA ARG A 41 -5.31 11.81 -13.61
C ARG A 41 -4.06 10.97 -13.41
N VAL A 42 -3.57 10.94 -12.18
CA VAL A 42 -2.48 10.07 -11.75
C VAL A 42 -2.98 9.17 -10.64
N THR A 43 -2.89 7.87 -10.87
CA THR A 43 -3.23 6.85 -9.87
C THR A 43 -1.94 6.28 -9.31
N VAL A 44 -1.79 6.32 -8.00
CA VAL A 44 -0.71 5.63 -7.30
C VAL A 44 -1.34 4.52 -6.50
N THR A 45 -0.88 3.29 -6.64
CA THR A 45 -1.33 2.17 -5.82
C THR A 45 -0.13 1.60 -5.06
N ALA A 46 -0.25 1.41 -3.75
CA ALA A 46 0.71 0.66 -2.96
C ALA A 46 0.01 -0.53 -2.29
N SER A 47 0.69 -1.68 -2.28
CA SER A 47 0.24 -2.91 -1.63
C SER A 47 1.37 -3.42 -0.74
N VAL A 48 1.06 -3.70 0.52
CA VAL A 48 2.02 -4.18 1.52
C VAL A 48 1.55 -5.52 2.06
N ASN A 49 2.45 -6.50 2.04
CA ASN A 49 2.22 -7.81 2.63
C ASN A 49 2.42 -7.78 4.15
N ALA A 50 1.59 -6.99 4.83
CA ALA A 50 1.54 -6.86 6.27
C ALA A 50 0.10 -6.61 6.72
N ALA A 51 -0.22 -6.97 7.95
CA ALA A 51 -1.50 -6.68 8.55
C ALA A 51 -1.76 -5.16 8.59
N VAL A 52 -2.92 -4.72 8.13
CA VAL A 52 -3.36 -3.31 8.17
C VAL A 52 -3.12 -2.62 9.53
N SER A 53 -3.24 -3.37 10.63
CA SER A 53 -3.02 -2.88 12.00
C SER A 53 -1.58 -2.46 12.32
N THR A 54 -0.60 -2.99 11.58
CA THR A 54 0.82 -2.68 11.76
C THR A 54 1.22 -1.40 11.06
N ILE A 55 0.51 -0.99 10.00
CA ILE A 55 0.83 0.24 9.26
C ILE A 55 0.43 1.47 10.08
N LYS A 56 1.31 2.49 10.13
CA LYS A 56 1.10 3.73 10.90
C LYS A 56 1.13 4.97 10.03
N HIS A 57 2.05 5.03 9.07
CA HIS A 57 2.17 6.19 8.19
C HIS A 57 2.39 5.76 6.75
N LEU A 58 1.73 6.47 5.84
CA LEU A 58 1.95 6.39 4.41
C LEU A 58 2.19 7.81 3.89
N ASP A 59 3.38 8.07 3.35
CA ASP A 59 3.76 9.35 2.77
C ASP A 59 3.95 9.19 1.27
N TYR A 60 3.23 10.01 0.48
CA TYR A 60 3.39 10.09 -0.96
C TYR A 60 3.92 11.46 -1.33
N ARG A 61 4.99 11.46 -2.12
CA ARG A 61 5.51 12.67 -2.75
C ARG A 61 5.39 12.53 -4.24
N LEU A 62 4.34 13.11 -4.79
CA LEU A 62 4.07 13.10 -6.22
C LEU A 62 4.75 14.29 -6.88
N HIS A 63 5.66 14.00 -7.78
CA HIS A 63 6.34 14.95 -8.63
C HIS A 63 5.59 15.04 -9.96
N VAL A 64 5.16 16.26 -10.32
CA VAL A 64 4.30 16.54 -11.48
C VAL A 64 4.92 17.60 -12.38
N PRO A 65 4.47 17.72 -13.64
CA PRO A 65 4.87 18.81 -14.51
C PRO A 65 4.64 20.19 -13.88
N HIS A 66 5.57 21.12 -14.11
CA HIS A 66 5.40 22.51 -13.67
C HIS A 66 4.08 23.13 -14.15
N GLY A 67 3.41 23.85 -13.25
CA GLY A 67 2.14 24.52 -13.52
C GLY A 67 0.90 23.60 -13.44
N LEU A 68 1.09 22.31 -13.17
CA LEU A 68 -0.02 21.39 -12.96
C LEU A 68 -0.56 21.51 -11.53
N VAL A 69 -1.83 21.89 -11.38
CA VAL A 69 -2.47 22.10 -10.08
C VAL A 69 -3.38 20.93 -9.74
N VAL A 70 -3.24 20.40 -8.53
CA VAL A 70 -4.14 19.36 -8.00
C VAL A 70 -5.51 19.99 -7.75
N ALA A 71 -6.53 19.47 -8.43
CA ALA A 71 -7.92 19.86 -8.22
C ALA A 71 -8.55 19.03 -7.09
N HIS A 72 -8.24 17.74 -7.04
CA HIS A 72 -8.83 16.81 -6.07
C HIS A 72 -7.91 15.62 -5.82
N VAL A 73 -7.91 15.11 -4.58
CA VAL A 73 -7.27 13.85 -4.21
C VAL A 73 -8.33 12.93 -3.63
N GLU A 74 -8.54 11.78 -4.28
CA GLU A 74 -9.42 10.72 -3.78
C GLU A 74 -8.54 9.61 -3.18
N SER A 75 -8.88 9.13 -1.98
CA SER A 75 -8.23 7.95 -1.40
C SER A 75 -9.27 6.92 -1.01
N THR A 76 -9.08 5.68 -1.46
CA THR A 76 -10.07 4.60 -1.32
C THR A 76 -9.64 3.48 -0.37
N GLY A 77 -8.48 3.58 0.28
CA GLY A 77 -7.87 2.43 0.97
C GLY A 77 -7.14 2.68 2.29
N VAL A 78 -7.22 3.86 2.90
CA VAL A 78 -6.41 4.14 4.11
C VAL A 78 -6.81 3.22 5.28
N PRO A 79 -5.84 2.48 5.88
CA PRO A 79 -6.07 1.80 7.15
C PRO A 79 -6.68 2.75 8.18
N ARG A 80 -7.75 2.33 8.86
CA ARG A 80 -8.41 3.15 9.91
C ARG A 80 -7.44 3.70 10.98
N ASN A 81 -6.32 3.00 11.19
CA ASN A 81 -5.32 3.34 12.21
C ASN A 81 -4.03 3.93 11.64
N ALA A 82 -3.98 4.25 10.34
CA ALA A 82 -2.83 4.87 9.71
C ALA A 82 -3.15 6.31 9.29
N THR A 83 -2.12 7.13 9.26
CA THR A 83 -2.16 8.47 8.67
C THR A 83 -1.64 8.40 7.25
N GLU A 84 -2.43 8.87 6.29
CA GLU A 84 -1.99 9.03 4.91
C GLU A 84 -1.71 10.53 4.63
N THR A 85 -0.52 10.83 4.12
CA THR A 85 -0.07 12.18 3.79
C THR A 85 0.32 12.27 2.32
N TYR A 86 0.01 13.41 1.69
CA TYR A 86 0.37 13.68 0.31
C TYR A 86 1.09 15.01 0.20
N ALA A 87 2.18 15.03 -0.54
CA ALA A 87 2.83 16.22 -1.03
C ALA A 87 2.86 16.16 -2.55
N VAL A 88 2.46 17.26 -3.19
CA VAL A 88 2.61 17.42 -4.64
C VAL A 88 3.66 18.48 -4.91
N ILE A 89 4.65 18.11 -5.71
CA ILE A 89 5.85 18.89 -6.02
C ILE A 89 5.86 19.11 -7.52
N ASP A 90 5.82 20.36 -7.95
CA ASP A 90 5.86 20.72 -9.36
C ASP A 90 7.32 20.91 -9.80
N ASP A 91 8.02 19.83 -10.14
CA ASP A 91 9.43 19.90 -10.53
C ASP A 91 9.79 19.05 -11.75
N GLN A 92 8.78 18.49 -12.43
CA GLN A 92 8.99 17.65 -13.60
C GLN A 92 8.79 18.42 -14.91
N LEU A 93 9.37 17.87 -15.97
CA LEU A 93 9.09 18.29 -17.34
C LEU A 93 7.67 17.90 -17.75
N PRO A 94 7.06 18.59 -18.75
CA PRO A 94 5.77 18.21 -19.31
C PRO A 94 5.73 16.72 -19.72
N GLY A 95 4.69 16.01 -19.27
CA GLY A 95 4.51 14.58 -19.55
C GLY A 95 5.29 13.62 -18.63
N SER A 96 6.12 14.13 -17.72
CA SER A 96 6.87 13.32 -16.75
C SER A 96 6.21 13.35 -15.38
N TYR A 97 6.13 12.18 -14.74
CA TYR A 97 5.60 12.02 -13.39
C TYR A 97 6.50 11.08 -12.60
N SER A 98 6.74 11.40 -11.33
CA SER A 98 7.36 10.45 -10.40
C SER A 98 6.66 10.44 -9.07
N VAL A 99 6.77 9.33 -8.34
CA VAL A 99 6.29 9.25 -6.97
C VAL A 99 7.35 8.62 -6.08
N ALA A 100 7.56 9.23 -4.92
CA ALA A 100 8.25 8.60 -3.80
C ALA A 100 7.20 8.15 -2.78
N ILE A 101 7.29 6.91 -2.34
CA ILE A 101 6.34 6.30 -1.40
C ILE A 101 7.11 5.77 -0.21
N LEU A 102 6.77 6.25 0.97
CA LEU A 102 7.30 5.75 2.23
C LEU A 102 6.16 5.20 3.08
N ILE A 103 6.21 3.90 3.35
CA ILE A 103 5.28 3.25 4.27
C ILE A 103 6.03 2.83 5.52
N THR A 104 5.55 3.24 6.69
CA THR A 104 6.14 2.88 7.99
C THR A 104 5.07 2.31 8.93
N GLY A 105 5.51 1.47 9.86
CA GLY A 105 4.62 0.75 10.75
C GLY A 105 5.35 0.10 11.93
N THR A 106 4.58 -0.57 12.77
CA THR A 106 5.05 -1.36 13.90
C THR A 106 5.16 -2.83 13.50
N GLY A 107 6.38 -3.37 13.42
CA GLY A 107 6.61 -4.76 13.07
C GLY A 107 7.88 -4.95 12.24
N HIS A 108 8.04 -6.13 11.66
CA HIS A 108 9.13 -6.40 10.74
C HIS A 108 8.90 -5.70 9.40
N ALA A 109 10.00 -5.41 8.69
CA ALA A 109 9.91 -4.92 7.32
C ALA A 109 9.10 -5.89 6.47
N ALA A 110 8.07 -5.37 5.80
CA ALA A 110 7.19 -6.14 4.95
C ALA A 110 7.44 -5.80 3.48
N ALA A 111 7.28 -6.79 2.60
CA ALA A 111 7.35 -6.58 1.17
C ALA A 111 6.25 -5.62 0.72
N MET A 112 6.62 -4.71 -0.17
CA MET A 112 5.74 -3.70 -0.75
C MET A 112 5.85 -3.75 -2.27
N THR A 113 4.72 -3.61 -2.95
CA THR A 113 4.64 -3.42 -4.40
C THR A 113 3.86 -2.15 -4.65
N SER A 114 4.33 -1.32 -5.58
CA SER A 114 3.65 -0.10 -5.98
C SER A 114 3.50 -0.01 -7.49
N LEU A 115 2.45 0.67 -7.93
CA LEU A 115 2.12 0.98 -9.31
C LEU A 115 1.86 2.49 -9.43
N LEU A 116 2.55 3.14 -10.35
CA LEU A 116 2.27 4.51 -10.78
C LEU A 116 1.62 4.45 -12.16
N GLN A 117 0.42 5.02 -12.30
CA GLN A 117 -0.26 5.17 -13.58
C GLN A 117 -0.49 6.65 -13.89
N ALA A 118 -0.01 7.10 -15.05
CA ALA A 118 -0.18 8.47 -15.52
C ALA A 118 -0.30 8.47 -17.05
N ASN A 119 -1.29 9.19 -17.59
CA ASN A 119 -1.47 9.38 -19.04
C ASN A 119 -1.41 8.08 -19.87
N GLY A 120 -2.07 7.02 -19.37
CA GLY A 120 -2.11 5.70 -20.02
C GLY A 120 -0.83 4.87 -19.89
N GLN A 121 0.23 5.39 -19.26
CA GLN A 121 1.41 4.62 -18.89
C GLN A 121 1.27 4.04 -17.49
N SER A 122 2.01 2.97 -17.23
CA SER A 122 2.01 2.25 -15.95
C SER A 122 3.41 1.74 -15.65
N ILE A 123 3.90 1.99 -14.44
CA ILE A 123 5.19 1.49 -13.96
C ILE A 123 5.01 0.89 -12.58
N THR A 124 5.54 -0.32 -12.41
CA THR A 124 5.51 -1.05 -11.15
C THR A 124 6.90 -1.08 -10.54
N GLY A 125 6.97 -1.06 -9.21
CA GLY A 125 8.20 -1.30 -8.46
C GLY A 125 7.92 -2.05 -7.17
N SER A 126 8.96 -2.62 -6.59
CA SER A 126 8.89 -3.35 -5.34
C SER A 126 9.95 -2.85 -4.37
N GLY A 127 9.67 -3.01 -3.08
CA GLY A 127 10.55 -2.60 -2.00
C GLY A 127 10.09 -3.20 -0.67
N THR A 128 10.52 -2.58 0.42
CA THR A 128 10.10 -2.95 1.77
C THR A 128 9.66 -1.74 2.58
N THR A 129 8.72 -1.92 3.50
CA THR A 129 8.34 -0.86 4.45
C THR A 129 9.57 -0.35 5.22
N GLY A 130 9.58 0.94 5.58
CA GLY A 130 10.71 1.61 6.20
C GLY A 130 11.74 2.16 5.20
N THR A 131 11.55 1.92 3.90
CA THR A 131 12.37 2.51 2.83
C THR A 131 11.49 3.30 1.85
N SER A 132 12.06 4.31 1.21
CA SER A 132 11.37 5.09 0.17
C SER A 132 11.47 4.35 -1.17
N LEU A 133 10.34 4.01 -1.77
CA LEU A 133 10.26 3.47 -3.12
C LEU A 133 9.99 4.59 -4.12
N HIS A 134 10.83 4.67 -5.15
CA HIS A 134 10.72 5.69 -6.18
C HIS A 134 10.30 5.07 -7.52
N LEU A 135 9.27 5.65 -8.14
CA LEU A 135 8.78 5.29 -9.47
C LEU A 135 8.80 6.54 -10.34
N HIS A 136 9.17 6.40 -11.61
CA HIS A 136 9.23 7.52 -12.55
C HIS A 136 8.80 7.08 -13.94
N THR A 137 7.80 7.77 -14.51
CA THR A 137 7.26 7.53 -15.85
C THR A 137 7.37 8.78 -16.72
N ILE A 138 7.64 8.59 -18.00
CA ILE A 138 7.76 9.67 -18.99
C ILE A 138 6.83 9.35 -20.16
N HIS A 139 5.83 10.19 -20.36
CA HIS A 139 5.04 10.15 -21.58
C HIS A 139 5.87 10.77 -22.71
N GLY A 140 6.38 9.93 -23.61
CA GLY A 140 6.97 10.41 -24.86
C GLY A 140 5.89 11.11 -25.67
N ALA A 141 5.99 12.42 -25.86
CA ALA A 141 5.10 13.15 -26.76
C ALA A 141 5.14 12.48 -28.14
N SER A 142 4.05 11.80 -28.53
CA SER A 142 3.84 11.46 -29.93
C SER A 142 3.79 12.79 -30.66
N ARG A 143 4.81 13.03 -31.50
CA ARG A 143 4.85 14.14 -32.44
C ARG A 143 3.68 14.08 -33.41
#